data_AF-A0A840AKI4-F1
#
_entry.id   AF-A0A840AKI4-F1
#
_cell.length_a   1.000
_cell.length_b   1.000
_cell.length_c   1.000
_cell.angle_alpha   90.00
_cell.angle_beta   90.00
_cell.angle_gamma   90.00
#
_symmetry.space_group_name_H-M   'P 1'
#
loop_
_entity.id
_entity.type
_entity.pdbx_description
1 polymer ?
#
loop_
_entity_poly.entity_id
_entity_poly.type
_entity_poly.pdbx_seq_one_letter_code
_entity_poly.pdbx_strand_id
1 'polypeptide(L)'
;MQRSPFPIFVFPAPALRAMQGPDLERVAALALRATLLSRRSLEIAHQQIVWRGRHFAFSARISAKGELIVEIDVGDPRLAGRIVLEEEMQRAARGARDKARPARRA
;
A
#
# COMPACT_ATOMS: atom_id res chain seq x y z
N MET A 1 -2.39 -9.71 -25.58
CA MET A 1 -2.40 -9.19 -24.19
C MET A 1 -3.84 -8.99 -23.77
N GLN A 2 -4.40 -9.91 -22.99
CA GLN A 2 -5.76 -9.76 -22.46
C GLN A 2 -5.68 -8.71 -21.35
N ARG A 3 -6.32 -7.55 -21.52
CA ARG A 3 -6.40 -6.54 -20.45
C ARG A 3 -7.21 -7.18 -19.32
N SER A 4 -6.68 -7.17 -18.10
CA SER A 4 -7.39 -7.65 -16.91
C SER A 4 -8.76 -6.95 -16.86
N PRO A 5 -9.89 -7.68 -16.83
CA PRO A 5 -11.22 -7.06 -16.78
C PRO A 5 -11.49 -6.43 -15.41
N PHE A 6 -10.62 -6.68 -14.44
CA PHE A 6 -10.76 -6.17 -13.08
C PHE A 6 -10.26 -4.72 -12.98
N PRO A 7 -10.97 -3.85 -12.24
CA PRO A 7 -10.61 -2.45 -12.05
C PRO A 7 -9.45 -2.30 -11.05
N ILE A 8 -8.32 -2.93 -11.35
CA ILE A 8 -7.11 -2.92 -10.52
C ILE A 8 -6.04 -2.11 -11.25
N PHE A 9 -5.63 -1.00 -10.66
CA PHE A 9 -4.66 -0.08 -11.23
C PHE A 9 -3.39 -0.08 -10.40
N VAL A 10 -2.25 -0.25 -11.07
CA VAL A 10 -0.94 -0.32 -10.43
C VAL A 10 -0.13 0.91 -10.80
N PHE A 11 0.31 1.64 -9.79
CA PHE A 11 1.12 2.85 -9.95
C PHE A 11 2.50 2.64 -9.33
N PRO A 12 3.55 2.41 -10.15
CA PRO A 12 4.92 2.38 -9.64
C PRO A 12 5.39 3.81 -9.29
N ALA A 13 6.09 3.94 -8.17
CA ALA A 13 6.79 5.16 -7.80
C ALA A 13 7.89 5.49 -8.83
N PRO A 14 8.32 6.77 -8.91
CA PRO A 14 9.36 7.18 -9.84
C PRO A 14 10.65 6.34 -9.78
N ALA A 15 11.06 5.93 -8.58
CA ALA A 15 12.22 5.09 -8.34
C ALA A 15 12.12 3.67 -8.96
N LEU A 16 10.91 3.23 -9.28
CA LEU A 16 10.64 1.93 -9.89
C LEU A 16 10.32 2.02 -11.39
N ARG A 17 10.40 3.20 -12.02
CA ARG A 17 10.12 3.35 -13.47
C ARG A 17 11.03 2.52 -14.36
N ALA A 18 12.22 2.15 -13.90
CA ALA A 18 13.13 1.25 -14.61
C ALA A 18 12.62 -0.20 -14.61
N MET A 19 11.77 -0.59 -13.66
CA MET A 19 11.05 -1.86 -13.69
C MET A 19 9.85 -1.72 -14.62
N GLN A 20 10.02 -2.10 -15.87
CA GLN A 20 8.95 -2.11 -16.86
C GLN A 20 8.50 -3.53 -17.20
N GLY A 21 7.25 -3.67 -17.61
CA GLY A 21 6.72 -4.90 -18.17
C GLY A 21 6.52 -6.03 -17.12
N PRO A 22 6.91 -7.28 -17.44
CA PRO A 22 6.52 -8.47 -16.66
C PRO A 22 6.93 -8.45 -15.18
N ASP A 23 8.04 -7.79 -14.86
CA ASP A 23 8.58 -7.73 -13.50
C ASP A 23 7.67 -6.89 -12.59
N LEU A 24 7.16 -5.76 -13.07
CA LEU A 24 6.23 -4.92 -12.32
C LEU A 24 4.88 -5.60 -12.12
N GLU A 25 4.36 -6.28 -13.15
CA GLU A 25 3.13 -7.07 -13.05
C GLU A 25 3.27 -8.17 -12.00
N ARG A 26 4.44 -8.82 -11.92
CA ARG A 26 4.71 -9.86 -10.92
C ARG A 26 4.74 -9.29 -9.52
N VAL A 27 5.38 -8.15 -9.30
CA VAL A 27 5.42 -7.48 -7.99
C VAL A 27 4.01 -7.03 -7.59
N ALA A 28 3.22 -6.50 -8.51
CA ALA A 28 1.83 -6.12 -8.23
C ALA A 28 0.96 -7.33 -7.85
N ALA A 29 1.09 -8.44 -8.55
CA ALA A 29 0.38 -9.67 -8.21
C ALA A 29 0.77 -10.19 -6.83
N LEU A 30 2.05 -10.08 -6.46
CA LEU A 30 2.53 -10.44 -5.12
C LEU A 30 2.00 -9.49 -4.04
N ALA A 31 1.93 -8.19 -4.32
CA ALA A 31 1.36 -7.20 -3.42
C ALA A 31 -0.13 -7.51 -3.16
N LEU A 32 -0.91 -7.73 -4.22
CA LEU A 32 -2.31 -8.12 -4.10
C LEU A 32 -2.47 -9.43 -3.31
N ARG A 33 -1.66 -10.44 -3.59
CA ARG A 33 -1.68 -11.69 -2.83
C ARG A 33 -1.37 -11.46 -1.36
N ALA A 34 -0.41 -10.60 -1.03
CA ALA A 34 -0.05 -10.27 0.35
C ALA A 34 -1.19 -9.55 1.08
N THR A 35 -1.90 -8.63 0.41
CA THR A 35 -3.13 -8.00 0.93
C THR A 35 -4.18 -9.05 1.25
N LEU A 36 -4.47 -9.95 0.31
CA LEU A 36 -5.50 -10.97 0.48
C LEU A 36 -5.14 -11.99 1.57
N LEU A 37 -3.88 -12.39 1.67
CA LEU A 37 -3.39 -13.30 2.71
C LEU A 37 -3.47 -12.70 4.11
N SER A 38 -3.42 -11.37 4.25
CA SER A 38 -3.57 -10.71 5.55
C SER A 38 -4.95 -10.96 6.16
N ARG A 39 -5.99 -11.16 5.33
CA ARG A 39 -7.40 -11.33 5.73
C ARG A 39 -7.93 -10.23 6.66
N ARG A 40 -7.39 -9.01 6.56
CA ARG A 40 -7.80 -7.87 7.40
C ARG A 40 -8.64 -6.86 6.63
N SER A 41 -8.04 -6.24 5.62
CA SER A 41 -8.67 -5.22 4.78
C SER A 41 -8.04 -5.23 3.39
N LEU A 42 -8.77 -4.73 2.40
CA LEU A 42 -8.21 -4.38 1.10
C LEU A 42 -7.50 -3.02 1.12
N GLU A 43 -7.86 -2.16 2.08
CA GLU A 43 -7.23 -0.85 2.26
C GLU A 43 -6.04 -0.94 3.22
N ILE A 44 -4.85 -0.78 2.67
CA ILE A 44 -3.56 -0.92 3.33
C ILE A 44 -2.79 0.39 3.18
N ALA A 45 -2.41 1.02 4.29
CA ALA A 45 -1.55 2.20 4.27
C ALA A 45 -0.10 1.83 3.93
N HIS A 46 0.38 0.71 4.48
CA HIS A 46 1.74 0.23 4.22
C HIS A 46 1.87 -1.27 4.46
N GLN A 47 2.41 -1.97 3.49
CA GLN A 47 2.90 -3.35 3.64
C GLN A 47 4.13 -3.55 2.75
N GLN A 48 4.97 -4.53 3.09
CA GLN A 48 6.11 -4.87 2.26
C GLN A 48 6.14 -6.33 1.84
N ILE A 49 6.67 -6.57 0.66
CA ILE A 49 7.01 -7.89 0.13
C ILE A 49 8.46 -7.94 -0.32
N VAL A 50 9.01 -9.14 -0.43
CA VAL A 50 10.33 -9.38 -1.00
C VAL A 50 10.18 -10.13 -2.31
N TRP A 51 10.85 -9.64 -3.36
CA TRP A 51 10.90 -10.31 -4.64
C TRP A 51 12.28 -10.16 -5.27
N ARG A 52 12.87 -11.29 -5.71
CA ARG A 52 14.26 -11.36 -6.21
C ARG A 52 15.27 -10.67 -5.27
N GLY A 53 15.12 -10.87 -3.95
CA GLY A 53 16.00 -10.28 -2.93
C GLY A 53 15.83 -8.78 -2.71
N ARG A 54 14.88 -8.12 -3.38
CA ARG A 54 14.59 -6.69 -3.22
C ARG A 54 13.30 -6.50 -2.44
N HIS A 55 13.30 -5.49 -1.58
CA HIS A 55 12.12 -5.10 -0.81
C HIS A 55 11.27 -4.13 -1.63
N PHE A 56 9.96 -4.34 -1.62
CA PHE A 56 8.98 -3.45 -2.20
C PHE A 56 7.97 -3.09 -1.14
N ALA A 57 7.73 -1.80 -0.97
CA ALA A 57 6.63 -1.28 -0.19
C ALA A 57 5.44 -1.07 -1.11
N PHE A 58 4.23 -1.21 -0.56
CA PHE A 58 3.03 -0.85 -1.28
C PHE A 58 1.93 -0.37 -0.34
N SER A 59 1.03 0.41 -0.91
CA SER A 59 -0.27 0.76 -0.34
C SER A 59 -1.38 0.23 -1.26
N ALA A 60 -2.57 0.08 -0.70
CA ALA A 60 -3.76 -0.30 -1.45
C ALA A 60 -4.95 0.52 -0.95
N ARG A 61 -5.75 1.06 -1.86
CA ARG A 61 -6.95 1.85 -1.51
C ARG A 61 -8.05 1.65 -2.53
N ILE A 62 -9.30 1.82 -2.10
CA ILE A 62 -10.45 1.74 -2.99
C ILE A 62 -10.83 3.17 -3.41
N SER A 63 -10.83 3.45 -4.71
CA SER A 63 -11.25 4.75 -5.24
C SER A 63 -12.76 4.95 -5.07
N ALA A 64 -13.24 6.19 -5.14
CA ALA A 64 -14.67 6.50 -5.14
C ALA A 64 -15.45 5.86 -6.30
N LYS A 65 -14.75 5.39 -7.35
CA LYS A 65 -15.32 4.69 -8.51
C LYS A 65 -15.36 3.17 -8.33
N GLY A 66 -14.94 2.64 -7.18
CA GLY A 66 -14.88 1.20 -6.91
C GLY A 66 -13.66 0.51 -7.53
N GLU A 67 -12.56 1.25 -7.71
CA GLU A 67 -11.31 0.72 -8.30
C GLU A 67 -10.30 0.42 -7.19
N LEU A 68 -9.57 -0.70 -7.30
CA LEU A 68 -8.46 -0.98 -6.40
C LEU A 68 -7.19 -0.34 -6.96
N ILE A 69 -6.68 0.67 -6.26
CA ILE A 69 -5.42 1.33 -6.59
C ILE A 69 -4.33 0.72 -5.72
N VAL A 70 -3.29 0.18 -6.35
CA VAL A 70 -2.08 -0.32 -5.70
C VAL A 70 -0.91 0.57 -6.09
N GLU A 71 -0.34 1.27 -5.11
CA GLU A 71 0.86 2.09 -5.32
C GLU A 71 2.07 1.31 -4.82
N ILE A 72 3.12 1.18 -5.63
CA ILE A 72 4.30 0.36 -5.34
C ILE A 72 5.53 1.25 -5.29
N ASP A 73 6.33 1.11 -4.23
CA ASP A 73 7.59 1.84 -4.04
C ASP A 73 8.72 0.91 -3.57
N VAL A 74 9.93 1.47 -3.48
CA VAL A 74 11.09 0.81 -2.89
C VAL A 74 10.82 0.57 -1.41
N GLY A 75 10.97 -0.68 -0.97
CA GLY A 75 10.83 -1.04 0.43
C GLY A 75 12.13 -0.83 1.22
N ASP A 76 11.98 -0.67 2.53
CA ASP A 76 13.08 -0.64 3.50
C ASP A 76 13.18 -2.00 4.20
N PRO A 77 14.29 -2.75 4.09
CA PRO A 77 14.50 -4.00 4.82
C PRO A 77 14.21 -3.91 6.33
N ARG A 78 14.43 -2.74 6.94
CA ARG A 78 14.19 -2.49 8.38
C ARG A 78 12.71 -2.52 8.76
N LEU A 79 11.83 -2.35 7.78
CA LEU A 79 10.37 -2.35 7.95
C LEU A 79 9.73 -3.67 7.49
N ALA A 80 10.53 -4.68 7.15
CA ALA A 80 10.02 -5.98 6.68
C ALA A 80 9.09 -6.64 7.72
N GLY A 81 8.00 -7.25 7.23
CA GLY A 81 7.03 -7.97 8.05
C GLY A 81 5.99 -7.10 8.76
N ARG A 82 6.07 -5.77 8.67
CA ARG A 82 5.05 -4.86 9.21
C ARG A 82 3.90 -4.66 8.21
N ILE A 83 2.69 -4.61 8.74
CA ILE A 83 1.47 -4.22 8.02
C ILE A 83 0.86 -3.07 8.81
N VAL A 84 0.55 -1.97 8.13
CA VAL A 84 -0.18 -0.83 8.65
C VAL A 84 -1.43 -0.68 7.81
N LEU A 85 -2.59 -0.80 8.43
CA LEU A 85 -3.87 -0.60 7.76
C LEU A 85 -4.17 0.90 7.62
N GLU A 86 -4.92 1.26 6.58
CA GLU A 86 -5.35 2.65 6.38
C GLU A 86 -6.15 3.17 7.58
N GLU A 87 -7.04 2.33 8.11
CA GLU A 87 -7.83 2.67 9.29
C GLU A 87 -6.95 2.89 10.53
N GLU A 88 -5.90 2.10 10.73
CA GLU A 88 -4.97 2.24 11.86
C GLU A 88 -4.22 3.58 11.77
N MET A 89 -3.78 3.95 10.56
CA MET A 89 -3.14 5.24 10.30
C MET A 89 -4.09 6.40 10.59
N GLN A 90 -5.35 6.30 10.14
CA GLN A 90 -6.36 7.34 10.40
C GLN A 90 -6.68 7.47 11.88
N ARG A 91 -6.83 6.35 12.61
CA ARG A 91 -7.05 6.37 14.06
C ARG A 91 -5.87 7.02 14.79
N ALA A 92 -4.63 6.68 14.42
CA ALA A 92 -3.44 7.30 14.98
C ALA A 92 -3.37 8.81 14.69
N ALA A 93 -3.69 9.23 13.47
CA ALA A 93 -3.70 10.64 13.07
C ALA A 93 -4.76 11.44 13.84
N ARG A 94 -5.96 10.87 14.06
CA ARG A 94 -7.01 11.49 14.90
C ARG A 94 -6.54 11.66 16.34
N GLY A 95 -6.00 10.61 16.96
CA GLY A 95 -5.49 10.66 18.34
C GLY A 95 -4.33 11.65 18.52
N ALA A 96 -3.48 11.84 17.50
CA ALA A 96 -2.42 12.85 17.53
C ALA A 96 -2.99 14.29 17.48
N ARG A 97 -4.03 14.53 16.66
CA ARG A 97 -4.71 15.83 16.59
C ARG A 97 -5.39 16.20 17.90
N ASP A 98 -6.04 15.24 18.55
CA ASP A 98 -6.72 15.48 19.83
C ASP A 98 -5.72 15.84 20.93
N LYS A 99 -4.54 15.23 20.95
CA LYS A 99 -3.45 15.57 21.88
C LYS A 99 -2.77 16.91 21.57
N ALA A 100 -2.74 17.31 20.31
CA ALA A 100 -2.15 18.57 19.87
C ALA A 100 -3.09 19.78 20.03
N ARG A 101 -4.37 19.57 20.37
CA ARG A 101 -5.33 20.66 20.60
C ARG A 101 -5.03 21.26 21.99
N PRO A 102 -4.48 22.49 22.10
CA PRO A 102 -4.30 23.11 23.40
C PRO A 102 -5.66 23.25 24.06
N ALA A 103 -5.74 22.94 25.35
CA ALA A 103 -6.92 23.19 26.16
C ALA A 103 -7.27 24.68 26.02
N ARG A 104 -8.30 24.98 25.23
CA ARG A 104 -8.88 26.33 25.20
C ARG A 104 -9.34 26.59 26.62
N ARG A 105 -8.58 27.43 27.34
CA ARG A 105 -8.91 27.90 28.68
C ARG A 105 -10.31 28.50 28.64
N ALA A 106 -11.15 28.03 29.55
CA ALA A 106 -12.40 28.67 29.94
C ALA A 106 -12.13 30.05 30.55
#